data_AF-A0A077ZTX9-F1
#
_entry.id   AF-A0A077ZTX9-F1
#
_cell.length_a   1.000
_cell.length_b   1.000
_cell.length_c   1.000
_cell.angle_alpha   90.00
_cell.angle_beta   90.00
_cell.angle_gamma   90.00
#
_symmetry.space_group_name_H-M   'P 1'
#
loop_
_entity.id
_entity.type
_entity.pdbx_description
1 polymer ?
#
loop_
_entity_poly.entity_id
_entity_poly.type
_entity_poly.pdbx_seq_one_letter_code
_entity_poly.pdbx_strand_id
1 'polypeptide(L)'
;MLKKAAQQQTLKDLNQKLTERLNKNVEEIDKLMKNANVPQYTAVPDIGVLQNLLGECEDSEFWHNFKKAAPILFCSAIEHDVGMKQLRDMSFIEELLKTKSIMRLMKDKVAKGDADIDIVEYSLATKMLENKLQVLQALNINVESSEDQNKITLNVHGSGKSIEIDLVKLREAITIHDKKVEEKEAIVENKAIVEHINIDNITDEEFLKLATEKILPLQKTANKTLTKESFIKIFKYTGDFAKIKAREVKSKAQERRCAEFGKDAKKYLDALKQTVQEEEQAYEKSSQEMFEKICITPEMFERSQQELMMDPYVSMELFNMGISMEQPSGEAPAELTNEKTVSLVKESNNFAFDLFKKEYLDQLRYDPMMMPVLISAIAHDWVYKNHGFTEDQFKAALFTHKIYEDPEVAMHMQTKQMELLQLSGGFNPMMMGMGGMGGMGGPPPMGPPMGGYGGAGPYGGPGLF
;
A
#
# COMPACT_ATOMS: atom_id res chain seq x y z
N MET A 1 -23.75 32.73 -10.07
CA MET A 1 -24.47 31.52 -10.54
C MET A 1 -23.48 30.59 -11.22
N LEU A 2 -22.90 29.63 -10.49
CA LEU A 2 -22.41 28.37 -11.04
C LEU A 2 -22.31 27.40 -9.85
N LYS A 3 -23.40 26.66 -9.67
CA LYS A 3 -23.58 25.60 -8.68
C LYS A 3 -22.62 24.46 -9.00
N LYS A 4 -22.06 23.85 -7.94
CA LYS A 4 -21.68 22.43 -7.81
C LYS A 4 -21.59 21.65 -9.14
N ALA A 5 -20.40 21.57 -9.71
CA ALA A 5 -20.03 20.46 -10.59
C ALA A 5 -19.45 19.33 -9.74
N ALA A 6 -20.27 18.79 -8.83
CA ALA A 6 -20.05 17.42 -8.37
C ALA A 6 -20.37 16.55 -9.59
N GLN A 7 -19.38 15.83 -10.10
CA GLN A 7 -19.51 14.97 -11.26
C GLN A 7 -20.65 13.97 -11.03
N GLN A 8 -21.79 14.19 -11.69
CA GLN A 8 -22.79 13.13 -11.84
C GLN A 8 -22.17 12.10 -12.78
N GLN A 9 -21.59 11.03 -12.21
CA GLN A 9 -21.33 9.81 -12.97
C GLN A 9 -22.62 9.44 -13.70
N THR A 10 -22.55 9.29 -15.02
CA THR A 10 -23.76 8.96 -15.76
C THR A 10 -24.17 7.53 -15.40
N LEU A 11 -25.47 7.24 -15.41
CA LEU A 11 -26.00 5.88 -15.24
C LEU A 11 -25.33 4.87 -16.18
N LYS A 12 -24.89 5.34 -17.35
CA LYS A 12 -24.15 4.55 -18.34
C LYS A 12 -22.76 4.15 -17.82
N ASP A 13 -22.03 5.08 -17.20
CA ASP A 13 -20.69 4.82 -16.65
C ASP A 13 -20.75 3.87 -15.44
N LEU A 14 -21.77 4.01 -14.59
CA LEU A 14 -22.03 3.11 -13.46
C LEU A 14 -22.36 1.70 -13.93
N ASN A 15 -23.22 1.57 -14.96
CA ASN A 15 -23.57 0.28 -15.54
C ASN A 15 -22.34 -0.40 -16.17
N GLN A 16 -21.52 0.35 -16.90
CA GLN A 16 -20.31 -0.20 -17.51
C GLN A 16 -19.35 -0.76 -16.46
N LYS A 17 -19.07 0.00 -15.40
CA LYS A 17 -18.20 -0.46 -14.29
C LYS A 17 -18.77 -1.69 -13.58
N LEU A 18 -20.09 -1.73 -13.39
CA LEU A 18 -20.75 -2.90 -12.80
C LEU A 18 -20.61 -4.13 -13.72
N THR A 19 -20.79 -3.97 -15.02
CA THR A 19 -20.60 -5.04 -16.01
C THR A 19 -19.17 -5.58 -15.99
N GLU A 20 -18.17 -4.70 -16.01
CA GLU A 20 -16.76 -5.08 -15.95
C GLU A 20 -16.45 -5.88 -14.66
N ARG A 21 -16.97 -5.41 -13.52
CA ARG A 21 -16.80 -6.10 -12.23
C ARG A 21 -17.48 -7.46 -12.19
N LEU A 22 -18.71 -7.56 -12.70
CA LEU A 22 -19.44 -8.83 -12.76
C LEU A 22 -18.73 -9.84 -13.66
N ASN A 23 -18.24 -9.41 -14.83
CA ASN A 23 -17.48 -10.28 -15.73
C ASN A 23 -16.21 -10.82 -15.06
N LYS A 24 -15.43 -9.94 -14.40
CA LYS A 24 -14.22 -10.35 -13.66
C LYS A 24 -14.55 -11.36 -12.56
N ASN A 25 -15.60 -11.11 -11.77
CA ASN A 25 -16.01 -12.02 -10.71
C ASN A 25 -16.47 -13.38 -11.25
N VAL A 26 -17.19 -13.41 -12.38
CA VAL A 26 -17.59 -14.65 -13.04
C VAL A 26 -16.37 -15.43 -13.52
N GLU A 27 -15.39 -14.77 -14.14
CA GLU A 27 -14.13 -15.42 -14.55
C GLU A 27 -13.36 -16.01 -13.36
N GLU A 28 -13.33 -15.31 -12.22
CA GLU A 28 -12.70 -15.81 -10.99
C GLU A 28 -13.45 -17.04 -10.43
N ILE A 29 -14.78 -17.00 -10.41
CA ILE A 29 -15.62 -18.14 -10.01
C ILE A 29 -15.35 -19.34 -10.93
N ASP A 30 -15.31 -19.13 -12.25
CA ASP A 30 -15.02 -20.19 -13.22
C ASP A 30 -13.63 -20.82 -13.01
N LYS A 31 -12.62 -20.00 -12.69
CA LYS A 31 -11.28 -20.50 -12.31
C LYS A 31 -11.33 -21.33 -11.03
N LEU A 32 -12.04 -20.86 -10.01
CA LEU A 32 -12.20 -21.60 -8.76
C LEU A 32 -12.90 -22.94 -8.98
N MET A 33 -13.97 -22.97 -9.78
CA MET A 33 -14.69 -24.19 -10.13
C MET A 33 -13.80 -25.20 -10.86
N LYS A 34 -12.96 -24.73 -11.80
CA LYS A 34 -11.97 -25.58 -12.49
C LYS A 34 -10.94 -26.15 -11.51
N ASN A 35 -10.38 -25.32 -10.65
CA ASN A 35 -9.36 -25.74 -9.69
C ASN A 35 -9.89 -26.72 -8.64
N ALA A 36 -11.16 -26.56 -8.23
CA ALA A 36 -11.81 -27.41 -7.24
C ALA A 36 -12.41 -28.70 -7.82
N ASN A 37 -12.22 -28.99 -9.13
CA ASN A 37 -12.81 -30.14 -9.83
C ASN A 37 -14.33 -30.28 -9.59
N VAL A 38 -15.05 -29.15 -9.47
CA VAL A 38 -16.50 -29.16 -9.25
C VAL A 38 -17.18 -29.61 -10.54
N PRO A 39 -18.06 -30.63 -10.52
CA PRO A 39 -18.79 -31.04 -11.71
C PRO A 39 -19.62 -29.87 -12.24
N GLN A 40 -19.51 -29.59 -13.55
CA GLN A 40 -20.30 -28.54 -14.20
C GLN A 40 -21.76 -29.00 -14.34
N TYR A 41 -22.52 -28.91 -13.27
CA TYR A 41 -23.97 -29.00 -13.35
C TYR A 41 -24.50 -27.66 -13.86
N THR A 42 -24.96 -27.62 -15.11
CA THR A 42 -25.65 -26.47 -15.71
C THR A 42 -27.10 -26.42 -15.24
N ALA A 43 -27.30 -26.20 -13.95
CA ALA A 43 -28.61 -25.75 -13.47
C ALA A 43 -28.77 -24.30 -13.94
N VAL A 44 -29.73 -24.05 -14.84
CA VAL A 44 -30.11 -22.68 -15.20
C VAL A 44 -30.68 -22.04 -13.92
N PRO A 45 -30.07 -20.97 -13.39
CA PRO A 45 -30.58 -20.34 -12.18
C PRO A 45 -31.99 -19.82 -12.43
N ASP A 46 -32.88 -20.00 -11.45
CA ASP A 46 -34.23 -19.47 -11.51
C ASP A 46 -34.18 -17.94 -11.60
N ILE A 47 -34.75 -17.38 -12.66
CA ILE A 47 -34.80 -15.92 -12.89
C ILE A 47 -35.58 -15.22 -11.76
N GLY A 48 -36.47 -15.94 -11.07
CA GLY A 48 -37.21 -15.47 -9.90
C GLY A 48 -36.33 -15.03 -8.73
N VAL A 49 -35.09 -15.54 -8.63
CA VAL A 49 -34.11 -15.18 -7.57
C VAL A 49 -33.83 -13.68 -7.54
N LEU A 50 -33.89 -12.99 -8.68
CA LEU A 50 -33.65 -11.54 -8.75
C LEU A 50 -34.75 -10.72 -8.05
N GLN A 51 -35.93 -11.30 -7.82
CA GLN A 51 -37.01 -10.63 -7.08
C GLN A 51 -36.70 -10.50 -5.58
N ASN A 52 -35.79 -11.32 -5.06
CA ASN A 52 -35.32 -11.30 -3.68
C ASN A 52 -33.79 -11.31 -3.58
N LEU A 53 -33.10 -10.62 -4.49
CA LEU A 53 -31.65 -10.68 -4.61
C LEU A 53 -30.90 -10.44 -3.27
N LEU A 54 -31.38 -9.51 -2.45
CA LEU A 54 -30.77 -9.23 -1.15
C LEU A 54 -30.88 -10.42 -0.18
N GLY A 55 -32.06 -11.05 -0.10
CA GLY A 55 -32.26 -12.23 0.74
C GLY A 55 -31.45 -13.44 0.25
N GLU A 56 -31.30 -13.57 -1.07
CA GLU A 56 -30.48 -14.62 -1.69
C GLU A 56 -28.97 -14.39 -1.49
N CYS A 57 -28.57 -13.17 -1.14
CA CYS A 57 -27.19 -12.80 -0.81
C CYS A 57 -26.92 -12.79 0.71
N GLU A 58 -27.91 -13.12 1.54
CA GLU A 58 -27.67 -13.28 2.97
C GLU A 58 -26.75 -14.47 3.24
N ASP A 59 -26.00 -14.39 4.34
CA ASP A 59 -25.15 -15.50 4.74
C ASP A 59 -26.02 -16.74 4.99
N SER A 60 -25.67 -17.84 4.33
CA SER A 60 -26.24 -19.13 4.69
C SER A 60 -25.81 -19.53 6.10
N GLU A 61 -26.51 -20.51 6.69
CA GLU A 61 -26.16 -21.07 8.00
C GLU A 61 -24.69 -21.56 8.04
N PHE A 62 -24.16 -22.04 6.90
CA PHE A 62 -22.75 -22.37 6.75
C PHE A 62 -21.84 -21.16 7.01
N TRP A 63 -22.10 -20.03 6.35
CA TRP A 63 -21.28 -18.83 6.50
C TRP A 63 -21.41 -18.22 7.91
N HIS A 64 -22.59 -18.27 8.51
CA HIS A 64 -22.77 -17.89 9.91
C HIS A 64 -21.95 -18.77 10.86
N ASN A 65 -22.00 -20.09 10.67
CA ASN A 65 -21.19 -21.02 11.47
C ASN A 65 -19.69 -20.78 11.27
N PHE A 66 -19.24 -20.56 10.02
CA PHE A 66 -17.83 -20.31 9.71
C PHE A 66 -17.32 -19.01 10.35
N LYS A 67 -18.03 -17.90 10.16
CA LYS A 67 -17.68 -16.58 10.73
C LYS A 67 -17.66 -16.60 12.26
N LYS A 68 -18.44 -17.47 12.89
CA LYS A 68 -18.43 -17.65 14.35
C LYS A 68 -17.30 -18.56 14.81
N ALA A 69 -17.14 -19.74 14.22
CA ALA A 69 -16.23 -20.78 14.70
C ALA A 69 -14.77 -20.51 14.34
N ALA A 70 -14.48 -20.02 13.14
CA ALA A 70 -13.10 -19.85 12.66
C ALA A 70 -12.28 -18.88 13.53
N PRO A 71 -12.79 -17.69 13.93
CA PRO A 71 -12.05 -16.80 14.81
C PRO A 71 -11.77 -17.43 16.19
N ILE A 72 -12.75 -18.11 16.78
CA ILE A 72 -12.61 -18.77 18.09
C ILE A 72 -11.53 -19.85 18.03
N LEU A 73 -11.57 -20.68 16.99
CA LEU A 73 -10.57 -21.73 16.75
C LEU A 73 -9.17 -21.17 16.56
N PHE A 74 -9.04 -20.13 15.73
CA PHE A 74 -7.76 -19.48 15.48
C PHE A 74 -7.18 -18.85 16.76
N CYS A 75 -8.00 -18.14 17.54
CA CYS A 75 -7.53 -17.54 18.79
C CYS A 75 -7.17 -18.57 19.85
N SER A 76 -7.91 -19.68 19.92
CA SER A 76 -7.62 -20.80 20.83
C SER A 76 -6.32 -21.52 20.46
N ALA A 77 -6.06 -21.63 19.15
CA ALA A 77 -4.87 -22.26 18.59
C ALA A 77 -3.59 -21.55 19.03
N ILE A 78 -3.58 -20.22 19.04
CA ILE A 78 -2.39 -19.41 19.34
C ILE A 78 -2.29 -18.96 20.81
N GLU A 79 -3.28 -19.30 21.66
CA GLU A 79 -3.40 -18.80 23.04
C GLU A 79 -2.18 -19.11 23.92
N HIS A 80 -1.45 -20.20 23.62
CA HIS A 80 -0.32 -20.67 24.41
C HIS A 80 1.00 -19.96 24.08
N ASP A 81 1.07 -19.24 22.96
CA ASP A 81 2.23 -18.42 22.60
C ASP A 81 2.01 -16.98 23.04
N VAL A 82 2.91 -16.48 23.89
CA VAL A 82 2.77 -15.16 24.51
C VAL A 82 2.87 -14.03 23.47
N GLY A 83 3.74 -14.17 22.46
CA GLY A 83 3.94 -13.15 21.44
C GLY A 83 2.74 -13.04 20.50
N MET A 84 2.27 -14.16 19.99
CA MET A 84 1.08 -14.24 19.13
C MET A 84 -0.18 -13.83 19.87
N LYS A 85 -0.31 -14.20 21.15
CA LYS A 85 -1.40 -13.72 22.01
C LYS A 85 -1.41 -12.21 22.14
N GLN A 86 -0.25 -11.59 22.44
CA GLN A 86 -0.14 -10.14 22.53
C GLN A 86 -0.48 -9.44 21.21
N LEU A 87 0.02 -9.97 20.08
CA LEU A 87 -0.29 -9.46 18.74
C LEU A 87 -1.79 -9.51 18.45
N ARG A 88 -2.44 -10.65 18.77
CA ARG A 88 -3.88 -10.83 18.63
C ARG A 88 -4.66 -9.83 19.48
N ASP A 89 -4.34 -9.73 20.77
CA ASP A 89 -5.06 -8.87 21.71
C ASP A 89 -4.95 -7.39 21.29
N MET A 90 -3.76 -6.97 20.83
CA MET A 90 -3.53 -5.64 20.27
C MET A 90 -4.36 -5.40 19.02
N SER A 91 -4.35 -6.35 18.07
CA SER A 91 -5.11 -6.26 16.82
C SER A 91 -6.62 -6.19 17.08
N PHE A 92 -7.12 -6.97 18.05
CA PHE A 92 -8.52 -6.95 18.46
C PHE A 92 -8.92 -5.59 19.04
N ILE A 93 -8.12 -5.05 19.97
CA ILE A 93 -8.37 -3.74 20.58
C ILE A 93 -8.34 -2.64 19.52
N GLU A 94 -7.35 -2.66 18.63
CA GLU A 94 -7.23 -1.68 17.55
C GLU A 94 -8.47 -1.67 16.65
N GLU A 95 -8.87 -2.84 16.15
CA GLU A 95 -9.99 -2.93 15.22
C GLU A 95 -11.32 -2.60 15.91
N LEU A 96 -11.48 -2.94 17.19
CA LEU A 96 -12.65 -2.56 18.00
C LEU A 96 -12.73 -1.04 18.18
N LEU A 97 -11.63 -0.39 18.55
CA LEU A 97 -11.57 1.06 18.72
C LEU A 97 -11.79 1.81 17.39
N LYS A 98 -11.20 1.31 16.30
CA LYS A 98 -11.37 1.84 14.96
C LYS A 98 -12.82 1.73 14.49
N THR A 99 -13.43 0.55 14.62
CA THR A 99 -14.84 0.31 14.26
C THR A 99 -15.75 1.25 15.06
N LYS A 100 -15.55 1.35 16.38
CA LYS A 100 -16.30 2.25 17.26
C LYS A 100 -16.15 3.73 16.86
N SER A 101 -14.93 4.17 16.55
CA SER A 101 -14.63 5.55 16.16
C SER A 101 -15.34 5.93 14.86
N ILE A 102 -15.24 5.09 13.84
CA ILE A 102 -15.87 5.31 12.53
C ILE A 102 -17.40 5.33 12.68
N MET A 103 -17.99 4.33 13.34
CA MET A 103 -19.44 4.28 13.55
C MET A 103 -19.95 5.49 14.33
N ARG A 104 -19.20 5.96 15.33
CA ARG A 104 -19.56 7.16 16.09
C ARG A 104 -19.53 8.42 15.22
N LEU A 105 -18.48 8.59 14.42
CA LEU A 105 -18.36 9.73 13.51
C LEU A 105 -19.49 9.75 12.49
N MET A 106 -19.79 8.59 11.88
CA MET A 106 -20.89 8.44 10.93
C MET A 106 -22.24 8.76 11.59
N LYS A 107 -22.49 8.22 12.80
CA LYS A 107 -23.69 8.51 13.59
C LYS A 107 -23.84 10.00 13.88
N ASP A 108 -22.76 10.65 14.33
CA ASP A 108 -22.78 12.07 14.71
C ASP A 108 -23.03 12.97 13.48
N LYS A 109 -22.44 12.66 12.32
CA LYS A 109 -22.70 13.36 11.06
C LYS A 109 -24.16 13.19 10.61
N VAL A 110 -24.67 11.96 10.60
CA VAL A 110 -26.07 11.66 10.24
C VAL A 110 -27.03 12.40 11.17
N ALA A 111 -26.77 12.40 12.47
CA ALA A 111 -27.61 13.09 13.45
C ALA A 111 -27.62 14.62 13.27
N LYS A 112 -26.51 15.21 12.83
CA LYS A 112 -26.39 16.65 12.52
C LYS A 112 -27.01 17.04 11.17
N GLY A 113 -27.32 16.06 10.33
CA GLY A 113 -27.83 16.31 8.98
C GLY A 113 -26.80 16.99 8.08
N ASP A 114 -25.52 16.65 8.23
CA ASP A 114 -24.46 17.24 7.41
C ASP A 114 -24.73 17.00 5.91
N ALA A 115 -24.55 18.05 5.10
CA ALA A 115 -24.90 18.05 3.67
C ALA A 115 -23.89 17.31 2.77
N ASP A 116 -22.81 16.77 3.36
CA ASP A 116 -21.74 16.01 2.69
C ASP A 116 -21.90 14.49 2.81
N ILE A 117 -23.02 14.02 3.39
CA ILE A 117 -23.29 12.59 3.57
C ILE A 117 -23.82 11.96 2.28
N ASP A 118 -23.06 11.02 1.73
CA ASP A 118 -23.57 10.07 0.74
C ASP A 118 -24.23 8.89 1.46
N ILE A 119 -25.57 8.82 1.37
CA ILE A 119 -26.37 7.79 2.06
C ILE A 119 -26.03 6.38 1.54
N VAL A 120 -25.71 6.22 0.25
CA VAL A 120 -25.39 4.92 -0.33
C VAL A 120 -24.04 4.44 0.18
N GLU A 121 -23.04 5.32 0.16
CA GLU A 121 -21.71 5.03 0.71
C GLU A 121 -21.78 4.71 2.21
N TYR A 122 -22.53 5.50 2.99
CA TYR A 122 -22.70 5.27 4.42
C TYR A 122 -23.44 3.96 4.71
N SER A 123 -24.42 3.59 3.89
CA SER A 123 -25.12 2.32 4.02
C SER A 123 -24.20 1.13 3.74
N LEU A 124 -23.37 1.21 2.70
CA LEU A 124 -22.37 0.18 2.38
C LEU A 124 -21.31 0.06 3.47
N ALA A 125 -20.75 1.20 3.90
CA ALA A 125 -19.76 1.24 4.98
C ALA A 125 -20.34 0.69 6.29
N THR A 126 -21.60 0.99 6.61
CA THR A 126 -22.29 0.44 7.80
C THR A 126 -22.37 -1.07 7.70
N LYS A 127 -22.77 -1.64 6.56
CA LYS A 127 -22.83 -3.10 6.37
C LYS A 127 -21.47 -3.77 6.53
N MET A 128 -20.40 -3.15 6.03
CA MET A 128 -19.03 -3.66 6.22
C MET A 128 -18.61 -3.62 7.69
N LEU A 129 -18.94 -2.55 8.42
CA LEU A 129 -18.64 -2.41 9.85
C LEU A 129 -19.47 -3.37 10.70
N GLU A 130 -20.72 -3.66 10.33
CA GLU A 130 -21.53 -4.70 10.96
C GLU A 130 -20.90 -6.08 10.82
N ASN A 131 -20.42 -6.44 9.63
CA ASN A 131 -19.71 -7.71 9.42
C ASN A 131 -18.47 -7.83 10.31
N LYS A 132 -17.69 -6.75 10.46
CA LYS A 132 -16.55 -6.71 11.38
C LYS A 132 -16.99 -6.86 12.83
N LEU A 133 -18.06 -6.14 13.23
CA LEU A 133 -18.60 -6.22 14.57
C LEU A 133 -19.10 -7.63 14.91
N GLN A 134 -19.70 -8.35 13.96
CA GLN A 134 -20.12 -9.75 14.16
C GLN A 134 -18.93 -10.66 14.47
N VAL A 135 -17.80 -10.50 13.76
CA VAL A 135 -16.57 -11.26 14.04
C VAL A 135 -16.00 -10.89 15.41
N LEU A 136 -15.93 -9.60 15.75
CA LEU A 136 -15.49 -9.14 17.07
C LEU A 136 -16.40 -9.62 18.21
N GLN A 137 -17.71 -9.69 17.97
CA GLN A 137 -18.69 -10.24 18.90
C GLN A 137 -18.48 -11.74 19.10
N ALA A 138 -18.21 -12.49 18.02
CA ALA A 138 -17.93 -13.93 18.10
C ALA A 138 -16.70 -14.22 18.99
N LEU A 139 -15.68 -13.37 18.93
CA LEU A 139 -14.50 -13.44 19.79
C LEU A 139 -14.78 -13.08 21.25
N ASN A 140 -15.80 -12.25 21.50
CA ASN A 140 -16.25 -11.89 22.84
C ASN A 140 -17.26 -12.88 23.44
N ILE A 141 -17.62 -13.95 22.71
CA ILE A 141 -18.40 -15.04 23.28
C ILE A 141 -17.46 -15.81 24.21
N ASN A 142 -17.52 -15.50 25.50
CA ASN A 142 -17.17 -16.47 26.52
C ASN A 142 -18.01 -17.72 26.24
N VAL A 143 -17.36 -18.80 25.86
CA VAL A 143 -18.01 -20.10 25.73
C VAL A 143 -18.31 -20.57 27.16
N GLU A 144 -19.35 -20.00 27.75
CA GLU A 144 -19.93 -20.46 29.00
C GLU A 144 -20.63 -21.79 28.75
N SER A 145 -19.88 -22.90 28.72
CA SER A 145 -20.43 -24.22 29.06
C SER A 145 -19.35 -25.30 29.01
N SER A 146 -18.61 -25.45 30.09
CA SER A 146 -18.53 -26.71 30.86
C SER A 146 -17.73 -26.43 32.14
N GLU A 147 -17.86 -27.25 33.17
CA GLU A 147 -17.07 -27.16 34.40
C GLU A 147 -15.55 -27.28 34.16
N ASP A 148 -15.13 -27.53 32.91
CA ASP A 148 -13.77 -27.74 32.46
C ASP A 148 -13.29 -26.59 31.53
N GLN A 149 -12.31 -25.81 32.01
CA GLN A 149 -11.68 -24.72 31.27
C GLN A 149 -10.88 -25.18 30.03
N ASN A 150 -10.71 -26.49 29.85
CA ASN A 150 -9.96 -27.07 28.73
C ASN A 150 -10.83 -27.42 27.53
N LYS A 151 -12.12 -27.07 27.53
CA LYS A 151 -13.06 -27.40 26.46
C LYS A 151 -13.83 -26.20 25.97
N ILE A 152 -14.07 -26.16 24.65
CA ILE A 152 -14.94 -25.18 23.99
C ILE A 152 -16.07 -25.93 23.29
N THR A 153 -17.31 -25.51 23.55
CA THR A 153 -18.50 -26.02 22.88
C THR A 153 -19.13 -24.95 21.98
N LEU A 154 -19.33 -25.28 20.70
CA LEU A 154 -19.91 -24.39 19.70
C LEU A 154 -21.22 -24.98 19.17
N ASN A 155 -22.31 -24.24 19.31
CA ASN A 155 -23.58 -24.61 18.68
C ASN A 155 -23.53 -24.36 17.17
N VAL A 156 -23.99 -25.34 16.38
CA VAL A 156 -24.03 -25.27 14.92
C VAL A 156 -25.41 -24.78 14.48
N HIS A 157 -25.47 -23.55 14.00
CA HIS A 157 -26.68 -22.94 13.43
C HIS A 157 -27.21 -23.80 12.28
N GLY A 158 -28.54 -23.87 12.16
CA GLY A 158 -29.20 -24.78 11.22
C GLY A 158 -29.30 -26.23 11.68
N SER A 159 -28.80 -26.52 12.89
CA SER A 159 -28.86 -27.86 13.45
C SER A 159 -29.16 -27.83 14.95
N GLY A 160 -29.70 -28.93 15.47
CA GLY A 160 -29.80 -29.16 16.92
C GLY A 160 -28.52 -29.70 17.54
N LYS A 161 -27.36 -29.54 16.90
CA LYS A 161 -26.08 -30.14 17.30
C LYS A 161 -25.09 -29.08 17.79
N SER A 162 -24.16 -29.51 18.64
CA SER A 162 -23.00 -28.75 19.06
C SER A 162 -21.70 -29.53 18.78
N ILE A 163 -20.60 -28.80 18.68
CA ILE A 163 -19.25 -29.33 18.51
C ILE A 163 -18.48 -29.00 19.79
N GLU A 164 -17.99 -30.03 20.49
CA GLU A 164 -17.07 -29.87 21.61
C GLU A 164 -15.63 -30.05 21.10
N ILE A 165 -14.74 -29.15 21.54
CA ILE A 165 -13.34 -29.08 21.12
C ILE A 165 -12.48 -29.11 22.38
N ASP A 166 -11.61 -30.11 22.44
CA ASP A 166 -10.58 -30.25 23.48
C ASP A 166 -9.41 -29.31 23.16
N LEU A 167 -9.25 -28.27 23.97
CA LEU A 167 -8.23 -27.25 23.77
C LEU A 167 -6.82 -27.79 24.01
N VAL A 168 -6.64 -28.81 24.85
CA VAL A 168 -5.33 -29.41 25.09
C VAL A 168 -4.87 -30.13 23.84
N LYS A 169 -5.73 -31.00 23.28
CA LYS A 169 -5.42 -31.72 22.04
C LYS A 169 -5.28 -30.79 20.85
N LEU A 170 -6.09 -29.73 20.77
CA LEU A 170 -5.95 -28.73 19.72
C LEU A 170 -4.57 -28.07 19.78
N ARG A 171 -4.12 -27.67 20.98
CA ARG A 171 -2.78 -27.09 21.18
C ARG A 171 -1.67 -28.08 20.84
N GLU A 172 -1.79 -29.34 21.26
CA GLU A 172 -0.83 -30.40 20.92
C GLU A 172 -0.70 -30.63 19.41
N ALA A 173 -1.79 -30.41 18.66
CA ALA A 173 -1.81 -30.57 17.21
C ALA A 173 -1.20 -29.37 16.44
N ILE A 174 -0.86 -28.28 17.13
CA ILE A 174 -0.36 -27.05 16.50
C ILE A 174 1.13 -26.92 16.73
N THR A 175 1.86 -26.67 15.64
CA THR A 175 3.27 -26.28 15.68
C THR A 175 3.40 -24.85 15.21
N ILE A 176 3.98 -23.99 16.04
CA ILE A 176 4.28 -22.61 15.68
C ILE A 176 5.68 -22.59 15.06
N HIS A 177 5.79 -21.96 13.89
CA HIS A 177 7.06 -21.79 13.20
C HIS A 177 7.50 -20.33 13.32
N ASP A 178 8.72 -20.10 13.80
CA ASP A 178 9.31 -18.74 13.89
C ASP A 178 9.63 -18.15 12.51
N LYS A 179 9.73 -19.01 11.49
CA LYS A 179 9.97 -18.61 10.10
C LYS A 179 8.65 -18.47 9.37
N LYS A 180 8.50 -17.35 8.66
CA LYS A 180 7.41 -17.16 7.71
C LYS A 180 7.43 -18.28 6.68
N VAL A 181 6.32 -18.99 6.55
CA VAL A 181 6.11 -19.95 5.46
C VAL A 181 5.74 -19.14 4.22
N GLU A 182 6.39 -19.40 3.08
CA GLU A 182 5.91 -18.87 1.81
C GLU A 182 4.55 -19.46 1.51
N GLU A 183 3.51 -18.63 1.62
CA GLU A 183 2.18 -18.97 1.14
C GLU A 183 2.25 -19.13 -0.38
N LYS A 184 2.19 -20.37 -0.84
CA LYS A 184 2.02 -20.66 -2.25
C LYS A 184 0.54 -20.49 -2.56
N GLU A 185 0.17 -19.32 -3.06
CA GLU A 185 -1.11 -19.17 -3.74
C GLU A 185 -1.22 -20.26 -4.82
N ALA A 186 -2.38 -20.90 -4.94
CA ALA A 186 -2.67 -21.74 -6.08
C ALA A 186 -2.45 -20.87 -7.34
N ILE A 187 -1.42 -21.22 -8.09
CA ILE A 187 -0.77 -20.39 -9.09
C ILE A 187 -1.83 -19.76 -10.00
N VAL A 188 -2.03 -18.45 -9.91
CA VAL A 188 -2.58 -17.68 -11.02
C VAL A 188 -1.42 -17.49 -11.98
N GLU A 189 -1.37 -18.33 -13.02
CA GLU A 189 -0.26 -18.51 -13.98
C GLU A 189 0.17 -17.28 -14.79
N ASN A 190 -0.19 -16.05 -14.41
CA ASN A 190 0.13 -14.85 -15.19
C ASN A 190 0.79 -13.74 -14.34
N LYS A 191 1.92 -14.04 -13.70
CA LYS A 191 2.91 -12.96 -13.44
C LYS A 191 3.56 -12.62 -14.77
N ALA A 192 3.47 -11.37 -15.21
CA ALA A 192 4.21 -10.91 -16.37
C ALA A 192 5.71 -11.01 -16.03
N ILE A 193 6.39 -12.01 -16.59
CA ILE A 193 7.84 -12.16 -16.40
C ILE A 193 8.49 -11.04 -17.23
N VAL A 194 8.87 -9.95 -16.56
CA VAL A 194 9.69 -8.89 -17.18
C VAL A 194 11.15 -9.31 -17.07
N GLU A 195 11.81 -9.47 -18.21
CA GLU A 195 13.22 -9.85 -18.25
C GLU A 195 14.13 -8.71 -17.76
N HIS A 196 15.13 -9.04 -16.97
CA HIS A 196 16.08 -8.08 -16.42
C HIS A 196 17.09 -7.61 -17.49
N ILE A 197 17.32 -6.30 -17.59
CA ILE A 197 18.44 -5.72 -18.35
C ILE A 197 19.52 -5.32 -17.34
N ASN A 198 20.75 -5.77 -17.51
CA ASN A 198 21.85 -5.31 -16.67
C ASN A 198 22.11 -3.82 -16.95
N ILE A 199 21.95 -2.99 -15.92
CA ILE A 199 22.13 -1.52 -15.99
C ILE A 199 23.55 -1.08 -15.59
N ASP A 200 24.44 -2.01 -15.28
CA ASP A 200 25.82 -1.72 -14.93
C ASP A 200 26.64 -1.47 -16.20
N ASN A 201 27.22 -0.28 -16.29
CA ASN A 201 28.10 0.16 -17.38
C ASN A 201 27.48 0.09 -18.79
N ILE A 202 26.16 0.24 -18.90
CA ILE A 202 25.45 0.36 -20.18
C ILE A 202 25.30 1.83 -20.58
N THR A 203 25.39 2.12 -21.88
CA THR A 203 25.10 3.46 -22.40
C THR A 203 23.59 3.68 -22.57
N ASP A 204 23.17 4.95 -22.61
CA ASP A 204 21.77 5.31 -22.81
C ASP A 204 21.19 4.72 -24.10
N GLU A 205 21.95 4.76 -25.20
CA GLU A 205 21.53 4.23 -26.50
C GLU A 205 21.38 2.70 -26.49
N GLU A 206 22.32 1.99 -25.88
CA GLU A 206 22.28 0.54 -25.74
C GLU A 206 21.09 0.10 -24.88
N PHE A 207 20.86 0.78 -23.76
CA PHE A 207 19.73 0.50 -22.89
C PHE A 207 18.40 0.71 -23.61
N LEU A 208 18.22 1.88 -24.26
CA LEU A 208 17.00 2.20 -25.00
C LEU A 208 16.71 1.18 -26.11
N LYS A 209 17.75 0.69 -26.80
CA LYS A 209 17.60 -0.34 -27.82
C LYS A 209 17.09 -1.66 -27.22
N LEU A 210 17.74 -2.16 -26.17
CA LEU A 210 17.35 -3.41 -25.51
C LEU A 210 15.95 -3.32 -24.87
N ALA A 211 15.64 -2.19 -24.23
CA ALA A 211 14.33 -1.94 -23.65
C ALA A 211 13.24 -1.94 -24.74
N THR A 212 13.47 -1.25 -25.87
CA THR A 212 12.53 -1.20 -26.99
C THR A 212 12.26 -2.60 -27.55
N GLU A 213 13.30 -3.42 -27.74
CA GLU A 213 13.17 -4.81 -28.21
C GLU A 213 12.33 -5.68 -27.25
N LYS A 214 12.44 -5.46 -25.93
CA LYS A 214 11.67 -6.20 -24.92
C LYS A 214 10.25 -5.69 -24.70
N ILE A 215 10.00 -4.41 -24.97
CA ILE A 215 8.67 -3.79 -24.85
C ILE A 215 7.78 -4.18 -26.04
N LEU A 216 8.34 -4.21 -27.25
CA LEU A 216 7.58 -4.44 -28.47
C LEU A 216 7.27 -5.93 -28.70
N PRO A 217 6.10 -6.26 -29.29
CA PRO A 217 5.06 -5.35 -29.75
C PRO A 217 4.17 -4.80 -28.61
N LEU A 218 3.74 -3.54 -28.74
CA LEU A 218 2.77 -2.95 -27.81
C LEU A 218 1.37 -3.52 -28.04
N GLN A 219 0.74 -3.94 -26.95
CA GLN A 219 -0.66 -4.34 -26.94
C GLN A 219 -1.50 -3.22 -26.34
N LYS A 220 -2.60 -2.88 -27.02
CA LYS A 220 -3.55 -1.84 -26.59
C LYS A 220 -4.92 -2.46 -26.33
N THR A 221 -5.61 -1.92 -25.34
CA THR A 221 -7.01 -2.25 -25.06
C THR A 221 -7.95 -1.60 -26.09
N ALA A 222 -9.22 -1.98 -26.07
CA ALA A 222 -10.26 -1.32 -26.86
C ALA A 222 -10.40 0.19 -26.54
N ASN A 223 -10.03 0.61 -25.32
CA ASN A 223 -10.09 1.99 -24.85
C ASN A 223 -8.88 2.84 -25.30
N LYS A 224 -8.01 2.29 -26.15
CA LYS A 224 -6.74 2.89 -26.59
C LYS A 224 -5.75 3.14 -25.44
N THR A 225 -5.89 2.40 -24.34
CA THR A 225 -4.91 2.31 -23.25
C THR A 225 -4.02 1.09 -23.44
N LEU A 226 -2.94 0.96 -22.68
CA LEU A 226 -2.00 -0.16 -22.73
C LEU A 226 -2.58 -1.36 -21.98
N THR A 227 -2.35 -2.57 -22.47
CA THR A 227 -2.64 -3.77 -21.66
C THR A 227 -1.71 -3.81 -20.44
N LYS A 228 -2.12 -4.56 -19.41
CA LYS A 228 -1.32 -4.78 -18.18
C LYS A 228 0.13 -5.15 -18.53
N GLU A 229 0.33 -6.10 -19.43
CA GLU A 229 1.67 -6.60 -19.78
C GLU A 229 2.55 -5.52 -20.42
N SER A 230 2.04 -4.80 -21.43
CA SER A 230 2.78 -3.71 -22.07
C SER A 230 3.06 -2.57 -21.09
N PHE A 231 2.08 -2.20 -20.26
CA PHE A 231 2.28 -1.15 -19.26
C PHE A 231 3.37 -1.52 -18.24
N ILE A 232 3.34 -2.73 -17.69
CA ILE A 232 4.34 -3.21 -16.72
C ILE A 232 5.75 -3.18 -17.32
N LYS A 233 5.93 -3.65 -18.57
CA LYS A 233 7.22 -3.59 -19.27
C LYS A 233 7.70 -2.14 -19.44
N ILE A 234 6.83 -1.24 -19.90
CA ILE A 234 7.18 0.18 -20.07
C ILE A 234 7.54 0.80 -18.73
N PHE A 235 6.72 0.59 -17.69
CA PHE A 235 6.96 1.11 -16.34
C PHE A 235 8.33 0.65 -15.82
N LYS A 236 8.62 -0.66 -15.91
CA LYS A 236 9.89 -1.24 -15.46
C LYS A 236 11.09 -0.63 -16.16
N TYR A 237 11.12 -0.67 -17.49
CA TYR A 237 12.30 -0.21 -18.24
C TYR A 237 12.47 1.31 -18.22
N THR A 238 11.38 2.07 -18.07
CA THR A 238 11.46 3.52 -17.85
C THR A 238 12.10 3.83 -16.50
N GLY A 239 11.71 3.10 -15.45
CA GLY A 239 12.33 3.23 -14.12
C GLY A 239 13.81 2.85 -14.10
N ASP A 240 14.17 1.75 -14.78
CA ASP A 240 15.58 1.35 -14.94
C ASP A 240 16.39 2.40 -15.69
N PHE A 241 15.82 3.01 -16.74
CA PHE A 241 16.48 4.07 -17.49
C PHE A 241 16.68 5.34 -16.66
N ALA A 242 15.63 5.74 -15.93
CA ALA A 242 15.70 6.86 -14.99
C ALA A 242 16.78 6.66 -13.93
N LYS A 243 16.95 5.41 -13.45
CA LYS A 243 17.99 5.05 -12.50
C LYS A 243 19.41 5.16 -13.07
N ILE A 244 19.61 4.80 -14.33
CA ILE A 244 20.90 5.02 -15.02
C ILE A 244 21.22 6.51 -15.03
N LYS A 245 20.27 7.37 -15.42
CA LYS A 245 20.45 8.83 -15.50
C LYS A 245 20.60 9.51 -14.14
N ALA A 246 19.91 9.02 -13.12
CA ALA A 246 19.93 9.59 -11.78
C ALA A 246 21.16 9.19 -10.95
N ARG A 247 22.00 8.25 -11.42
CA ARG A 247 23.14 7.72 -10.65
C ARG A 247 24.11 8.81 -10.17
N GLU A 248 24.52 9.71 -11.05
CA GLU A 248 25.40 10.83 -10.64
C GLU A 248 24.69 11.85 -9.73
N VAL A 249 23.39 12.08 -9.99
CA VAL A 249 22.58 13.02 -9.21
C VAL A 249 22.47 12.54 -7.76
N LYS A 250 22.14 11.25 -7.56
CA LYS A 250 22.03 10.62 -6.23
C LYS A 250 23.35 10.67 -5.46
N SER A 251 24.48 10.40 -6.13
CA SER A 251 25.81 10.48 -5.49
C SER A 251 26.13 11.91 -5.01
N LYS A 252 25.91 12.93 -5.83
CA LYS A 252 26.16 14.34 -5.47
C LYS A 252 25.12 14.89 -4.47
N ALA A 253 23.92 14.34 -4.45
CA ALA A 253 22.85 14.75 -3.55
C ALA A 253 23.21 14.54 -2.08
N GLN A 254 23.68 13.35 -1.72
CA GLN A 254 24.11 13.08 -0.35
C GLN A 254 25.24 14.02 0.09
N GLU A 255 26.23 14.27 -0.77
CA GLU A 255 27.33 15.19 -0.48
C GLU A 255 26.84 16.61 -0.19
N ARG A 256 25.94 17.15 -1.03
CA ARG A 256 25.34 18.49 -0.85
C ARG A 256 24.59 18.59 0.47
N ARG A 257 23.73 17.63 0.79
CA ARG A 257 22.99 17.61 2.06
C ARG A 257 23.94 17.50 3.25
N CYS A 258 24.93 16.62 3.17
CA CYS A 258 25.96 16.42 4.18
C CYS A 258 26.86 17.64 4.43
N ALA A 259 26.95 18.59 3.49
CA ALA A 259 27.68 19.83 3.67
C ALA A 259 26.99 20.76 4.70
N GLU A 260 25.66 20.70 4.79
CA GLU A 260 24.80 21.54 5.66
C GLU A 260 24.26 20.78 6.87
N PHE A 261 24.43 19.45 6.91
CA PHE A 261 23.97 18.58 7.99
C PHE A 261 24.52 19.02 9.36
N GLY A 262 23.62 19.33 10.30
CA GLY A 262 23.96 19.82 11.63
C GLY A 262 24.44 21.29 11.68
N LYS A 263 24.43 22.02 10.56
CA LYS A 263 24.84 23.43 10.49
C LYS A 263 23.66 24.38 10.28
N ASP A 264 22.90 24.17 9.20
CA ASP A 264 21.79 25.03 8.81
C ASP A 264 20.64 24.18 8.27
N ALA A 265 19.58 24.08 9.07
CA ALA A 265 18.40 23.27 8.75
C ALA A 265 17.70 23.73 7.46
N LYS A 266 17.68 25.05 7.21
CA LYS A 266 17.01 25.60 6.03
C LYS A 266 17.79 25.25 4.76
N LYS A 267 19.12 25.43 4.78
CA LYS A 267 19.96 25.06 3.63
C LYS A 267 19.97 23.56 3.38
N TYR A 268 19.92 22.74 4.44
CA TYR A 268 19.78 21.29 4.32
C TYR A 268 18.47 20.93 3.59
N LEU A 269 17.35 21.53 3.99
CA LEU A 269 16.07 21.32 3.33
C LEU A 269 16.07 21.81 1.88
N ASP A 270 16.69 22.95 1.59
CA ASP A 270 16.81 23.47 0.22
C ASP A 270 17.64 22.51 -0.66
N ALA A 271 18.72 21.93 -0.13
CA ALA A 271 19.51 20.91 -0.82
C ALA A 271 18.72 19.61 -1.07
N LEU A 272 17.86 19.21 -0.13
CA LEU A 272 16.97 18.06 -0.31
C LEU A 272 15.91 18.34 -1.38
N LYS A 273 15.25 19.50 -1.35
CA LYS A 273 14.25 19.89 -2.35
C LYS A 273 14.86 19.94 -3.75
N GLN A 274 16.08 20.46 -3.86
CA GLN A 274 16.82 20.43 -5.12
C GLN A 274 17.07 19.00 -5.61
N THR A 275 17.41 18.07 -4.71
CA THR A 275 17.58 16.65 -5.06
C THR A 275 16.29 16.06 -5.62
N VAL A 276 15.17 16.26 -4.94
CA VAL A 276 13.86 15.76 -5.39
C VAL A 276 13.52 16.31 -6.77
N GLN A 277 13.73 17.61 -6.99
CA GLN A 277 13.46 18.26 -8.27
C GLN A 277 14.36 17.72 -9.41
N GLU A 278 15.64 17.46 -9.12
CA GLU A 278 16.57 16.90 -10.12
C GLU A 278 16.22 15.43 -10.45
N GLU A 279 15.77 14.64 -9.47
CA GLU A 279 15.30 13.27 -9.69
C GLU A 279 14.00 13.23 -10.51
N GLU A 280 13.04 14.10 -10.20
CA GLU A 280 11.80 14.25 -10.99
C GLU A 280 12.12 14.61 -12.45
N GLN A 281 13.02 15.56 -12.69
CA GLN A 281 13.45 15.93 -14.04
C GLN A 281 14.18 14.80 -14.77
N ALA A 282 15.00 14.02 -14.06
CA ALA A 282 15.69 12.87 -14.65
C ALA A 282 14.68 11.80 -15.08
N TYR A 283 13.67 11.52 -14.25
CA TYR A 283 12.61 10.58 -14.56
C TYR A 283 11.74 11.06 -15.74
N GLU A 284 11.34 12.33 -15.75
CA GLU A 284 10.52 12.91 -16.82
C GLU A 284 11.23 12.81 -18.17
N LYS A 285 12.52 13.21 -18.24
CA LYS A 285 13.34 13.10 -19.47
C LYS A 285 13.49 11.65 -19.92
N SER A 286 13.72 10.73 -18.99
CA SER A 286 13.84 9.29 -19.29
C SER A 286 12.54 8.73 -19.86
N SER A 287 11.41 9.15 -19.31
CA SER A 287 10.08 8.79 -19.79
C SER A 287 9.83 9.31 -21.19
N GLN A 288 10.12 10.59 -21.46
CA GLN A 288 9.97 11.21 -22.78
C GLN A 288 10.77 10.45 -23.85
N GLU A 289 12.07 10.21 -23.60
CA GLU A 289 12.93 9.49 -24.54
C GLU A 289 12.47 8.04 -24.77
N MET A 290 12.05 7.33 -23.72
CA MET A 290 11.51 5.98 -23.85
C MET A 290 10.22 5.99 -24.68
N PHE A 291 9.30 6.90 -24.39
CA PHE A 291 8.00 7.00 -25.04
C PHE A 291 8.13 7.34 -26.53
N GLU A 292 9.09 8.21 -26.89
CA GLU A 292 9.45 8.48 -28.27
C GLU A 292 9.92 7.21 -29.00
N LYS A 293 10.79 6.41 -28.38
CA LYS A 293 11.31 5.17 -28.98
C LYS A 293 10.23 4.13 -29.24
N ILE A 294 9.28 3.98 -28.32
CA ILE A 294 8.19 3.00 -28.42
C ILE A 294 6.90 3.58 -29.03
N CYS A 295 6.93 4.84 -29.47
CA CYS A 295 5.81 5.53 -30.13
C CYS A 295 4.52 5.58 -29.29
N ILE A 296 4.62 5.96 -28.01
CA ILE A 296 3.47 6.26 -27.15
C ILE A 296 3.49 7.71 -26.68
N THR A 297 2.36 8.20 -26.19
CA THR A 297 2.25 9.55 -25.60
C THR A 297 2.22 9.47 -24.08
N PRO A 298 2.67 10.52 -23.36
CA PRO A 298 2.50 10.61 -21.91
C PRO A 298 1.05 10.43 -21.47
N GLU A 299 0.10 11.06 -22.18
CA GLU A 299 -1.33 10.92 -21.91
C GLU A 299 -1.82 9.45 -21.99
N MET A 300 -1.33 8.69 -22.98
CA MET A 300 -1.67 7.26 -23.10
C MET A 300 -1.15 6.47 -21.91
N PHE A 301 0.09 6.75 -21.48
CA PHE A 301 0.70 6.11 -20.32
C PHE A 301 -0.06 6.44 -19.03
N GLU A 302 -0.32 7.72 -18.77
CA GLU A 302 -1.06 8.20 -17.58
C GLU A 302 -2.47 7.62 -17.49
N ARG A 303 -3.22 7.61 -18.61
CA ARG A 303 -4.55 7.01 -18.65
C ARG A 303 -4.51 5.51 -18.38
N SER A 304 -3.49 4.81 -18.91
CA SER A 304 -3.29 3.38 -18.65
C SER A 304 -2.95 3.13 -17.19
N GLN A 305 -2.12 3.98 -16.58
CA GLN A 305 -1.78 3.90 -15.16
C GLN A 305 -3.03 4.08 -14.30
N GLN A 306 -3.85 5.11 -14.55
CA GLN A 306 -5.09 5.34 -13.80
C GLN A 306 -6.05 4.16 -13.90
N GLU A 307 -6.22 3.57 -15.09
CA GLU A 307 -7.06 2.40 -15.30
C GLU A 307 -6.54 1.17 -14.54
N LEU A 308 -5.23 0.91 -14.63
CA LEU A 308 -4.60 -0.25 -14.00
C LEU A 308 -4.48 -0.12 -12.47
N MET A 309 -4.34 1.09 -11.93
CA MET A 309 -4.34 1.32 -10.48
C MET A 309 -5.69 1.01 -9.82
N MET A 310 -6.78 0.98 -10.59
CA MET A 310 -8.08 0.52 -10.08
C MET A 310 -8.16 -1.00 -9.89
N ASP A 311 -7.20 -1.77 -10.45
CA ASP A 311 -7.06 -3.20 -10.19
C ASP A 311 -6.12 -3.43 -8.98
N PRO A 312 -6.62 -3.97 -7.85
CA PRO A 312 -5.81 -4.21 -6.65
C PRO A 312 -4.56 -5.07 -6.90
N TYR A 313 -4.63 -6.04 -7.82
CA TYR A 313 -3.50 -6.92 -8.12
C TYR A 313 -2.40 -6.19 -8.89
N VAL A 314 -2.80 -5.35 -9.86
CA VAL A 314 -1.83 -4.55 -10.63
C VAL A 314 -1.27 -3.44 -9.77
N SER A 315 -2.10 -2.78 -8.95
CA SER A 315 -1.62 -1.78 -7.98
C SER A 315 -0.55 -2.35 -7.05
N MET A 316 -0.75 -3.56 -6.52
CA MET A 316 0.24 -4.22 -5.66
C MET A 316 1.52 -4.58 -6.43
N GLU A 317 1.39 -5.05 -7.67
CA GLU A 317 2.54 -5.37 -8.53
C GLU A 317 3.36 -4.12 -8.89
N LEU A 318 2.69 -3.01 -9.26
CA LEU A 318 3.32 -1.72 -9.52
C LEU A 318 4.04 -1.18 -8.26
N PHE A 319 3.40 -1.32 -7.09
CA PHE A 319 4.00 -0.94 -5.82
C PHE A 319 5.29 -1.73 -5.53
N ASN A 320 5.24 -3.06 -5.64
CA ASN A 320 6.41 -3.91 -5.46
C ASN A 320 7.52 -3.62 -6.48
N MET A 321 7.16 -3.30 -7.72
CA MET A 321 8.13 -2.87 -8.72
C MET A 321 8.76 -1.52 -8.36
N GLY A 322 7.97 -0.55 -7.89
CA GLY A 322 8.49 0.73 -7.40
C GLY A 322 9.50 0.54 -6.27
N ILE A 323 9.23 -0.36 -5.32
CA ILE A 323 10.19 -0.74 -4.27
C ILE A 323 11.48 -1.31 -4.88
N SER A 324 11.37 -2.22 -5.86
CA SER A 324 12.54 -2.82 -6.49
C SER A 324 13.39 -1.82 -7.28
N MET A 325 12.78 -0.75 -7.82
CA MET A 325 13.51 0.30 -8.53
C MET A 325 14.45 1.06 -7.60
N GLU A 326 14.04 1.26 -6.34
CA GLU A 326 14.85 1.92 -5.30
C GLU A 326 15.96 1.05 -4.72
N GLN A 327 15.97 -0.26 -4.98
CA GLN A 327 17.05 -1.14 -4.53
C GLN A 327 18.38 -0.75 -5.20
N PRO A 328 19.45 -0.40 -4.48
CA PRO A 328 20.73 -0.06 -5.10
C PRO A 328 21.30 -1.21 -5.94
N SER A 329 22.11 -0.90 -6.96
CA SER A 329 22.76 -1.94 -7.79
C SER A 329 23.95 -2.60 -7.10
N GLY A 330 24.51 -1.99 -6.06
CA GLY A 330 25.63 -2.53 -5.30
C GLY A 330 25.22 -3.54 -4.23
N GLU A 331 26.16 -4.41 -3.86
CA GLU A 331 26.00 -5.32 -2.73
C GLU A 331 26.15 -4.58 -1.38
N ALA A 332 25.49 -5.11 -0.36
CA ALA A 332 25.65 -4.61 1.00
C ALA A 332 27.11 -4.81 1.47
N PRO A 333 27.77 -3.78 2.04
CA PRO A 333 29.07 -3.94 2.67
C PRO A 333 29.08 -5.06 3.71
N ALA A 334 30.16 -5.85 3.74
CA ALA A 334 30.30 -6.97 4.68
C ALA A 334 30.21 -6.53 6.15
N GLU A 335 30.60 -5.28 6.45
CA GLU A 335 30.51 -4.70 7.79
C GLU A 335 29.07 -4.35 8.21
N LEU A 336 28.11 -4.29 7.28
CA LEU A 336 26.70 -4.07 7.55
C LEU A 336 25.98 -5.41 7.67
N THR A 337 26.19 -6.11 8.80
CA THR A 337 25.43 -7.32 9.14
C THR A 337 23.96 -6.99 9.41
N ASN A 338 23.09 -8.00 9.48
CA ASN A 338 21.68 -7.80 9.83
C ASN A 338 21.55 -7.05 11.17
N GLU A 339 22.24 -7.49 12.23
CA GLU A 339 22.14 -6.93 13.57
C GLU A 339 22.62 -5.47 13.62
N LYS A 340 23.75 -5.19 12.94
CA LYS A 340 24.27 -3.83 12.86
C LYS A 340 23.33 -2.92 12.07
N THR A 341 22.75 -3.43 10.99
CA THR A 341 21.80 -2.66 10.17
C THR A 341 20.53 -2.36 10.97
N VAL A 342 20.00 -3.31 11.74
CA VAL A 342 18.86 -3.09 12.66
C VAL A 342 19.19 -2.00 13.70
N SER A 343 20.35 -2.07 14.35
CA SER A 343 20.78 -1.05 15.33
C SER A 343 20.90 0.33 14.66
N LEU A 344 21.57 0.43 13.52
CA LEU A 344 21.72 1.69 12.78
C LEU A 344 20.38 2.27 12.33
N VAL A 345 19.42 1.44 11.88
CA VAL A 345 18.07 1.91 11.53
C VAL A 345 17.40 2.55 12.75
N LYS A 346 17.40 1.87 13.91
CA LYS A 346 16.77 2.39 15.12
C LYS A 346 17.44 3.68 15.59
N GLU A 347 18.77 3.72 15.63
CA GLU A 347 19.53 4.90 16.08
C GLU A 347 19.36 6.10 15.14
N SER A 348 19.53 5.88 13.84
CA SER A 348 19.37 6.93 12.84
C SER A 348 17.94 7.47 12.75
N ASN A 349 16.93 6.61 12.88
CA ASN A 349 15.53 7.07 12.93
C ASN A 349 15.25 7.83 14.22
N ASN A 350 15.70 7.36 15.38
CA ASN A 350 15.55 8.14 16.62
C ASN A 350 16.12 9.56 16.45
N PHE A 351 17.35 9.67 15.96
CA PHE A 351 17.98 10.96 15.68
C PHE A 351 17.17 11.79 14.67
N ALA A 352 16.75 11.18 13.56
CA ALA A 352 16.03 11.89 12.51
C ALA A 352 14.68 12.44 12.97
N PHE A 353 13.93 11.66 13.74
CA PHE A 353 12.66 12.11 14.30
C PHE A 353 12.85 13.21 15.33
N ASP A 354 13.87 13.14 16.18
CA ASP A 354 14.14 14.17 17.18
C ASP A 354 14.58 15.48 16.51
N LEU A 355 15.43 15.40 15.49
CA LEU A 355 15.82 16.57 14.69
C LEU A 355 14.64 17.14 13.92
N PHE A 356 13.80 16.30 13.32
CA PHE A 356 12.58 16.71 12.62
C PHE A 356 11.64 17.50 13.54
N LYS A 357 11.38 16.97 14.74
CA LYS A 357 10.55 17.63 15.75
C LYS A 357 11.13 18.98 16.19
N LYS A 358 12.46 19.10 16.24
CA LYS A 358 13.12 20.31 16.72
C LYS A 358 13.17 21.42 15.65
N GLU A 359 13.52 21.07 14.42
CA GLU A 359 13.92 22.04 13.40
C GLU A 359 12.93 22.14 12.22
N TYR A 360 12.03 21.16 12.05
CA TYR A 360 11.24 21.00 10.82
C TYR A 360 9.73 20.83 11.02
N LEU A 361 9.20 20.95 12.25
CA LEU A 361 7.75 20.85 12.50
C LEU A 361 6.93 21.81 11.65
N ASP A 362 7.46 23.01 11.38
CA ASP A 362 6.76 24.00 10.55
C ASP A 362 6.53 23.49 9.12
N GLN A 363 7.38 22.59 8.61
CA GLN A 363 7.22 21.99 7.28
C GLN A 363 5.96 21.15 7.17
N LEU A 364 5.45 20.59 8.28
CA LEU A 364 4.19 19.84 8.29
C LEU A 364 3.01 20.65 7.76
N ARG A 365 3.05 21.99 7.90
CA ARG A 365 1.98 22.87 7.44
C ARG A 365 2.09 23.22 5.97
N TYR A 366 3.29 23.21 5.41
CA TYR A 366 3.56 23.64 4.04
C TYR A 366 3.56 22.48 3.06
N ASP A 367 4.20 21.37 3.42
CA ASP A 367 4.34 20.20 2.56
C ASP A 367 4.39 18.91 3.38
N PRO A 368 3.23 18.32 3.71
CA PRO A 368 3.15 17.05 4.41
C PRO A 368 3.84 15.88 3.68
N MET A 369 3.99 15.96 2.35
CA MET A 369 4.54 14.88 1.53
C MET A 369 6.08 14.85 1.57
N MET A 370 6.71 15.99 1.87
CA MET A 370 8.16 16.09 2.05
C MET A 370 8.66 15.45 3.35
N MET A 371 7.78 15.27 4.34
CA MET A 371 8.19 14.79 5.67
C MET A 371 8.86 13.40 5.64
N PRO A 372 8.27 12.34 5.04
CA PRO A 372 8.92 11.03 4.99
C PRO A 372 10.27 11.07 4.28
N VAL A 373 10.37 11.86 3.20
CA VAL A 373 11.59 12.06 2.43
C VAL A 373 12.67 12.73 3.28
N LEU A 374 12.30 13.78 4.03
CA LEU A 374 13.21 14.52 4.90
C LEU A 374 13.72 13.67 6.06
N ILE A 375 12.83 12.95 6.76
CA ILE A 375 13.21 12.08 7.87
C ILE A 375 14.19 11.00 7.38
N SER A 376 13.90 10.41 6.23
CA SER A 376 14.77 9.41 5.65
C SER A 376 16.13 9.97 5.24
N ALA A 377 16.17 11.12 4.56
CA ALA A 377 17.42 11.77 4.20
C ALA A 377 18.28 12.06 5.44
N ILE A 378 17.67 12.57 6.52
CA ILE A 378 18.36 12.82 7.78
C ILE A 378 18.93 11.52 8.37
N ALA A 379 18.15 10.43 8.36
CA ALA A 379 18.60 9.14 8.88
C ALA A 379 19.80 8.60 8.10
N HIS A 380 19.75 8.60 6.76
CA HIS A 380 20.85 8.13 5.91
C HIS A 380 22.09 9.03 6.04
N ASP A 381 21.92 10.35 6.08
CA ASP A 381 23.04 11.28 6.24
C ASP A 381 23.68 11.18 7.64
N TRP A 382 22.89 10.87 8.67
CA TRP A 382 23.41 10.56 10.00
C TRP A 382 24.28 9.30 9.98
N VAL A 383 23.83 8.23 9.32
CA VAL A 383 24.60 6.99 9.17
C VAL A 383 25.92 7.27 8.45
N TYR A 384 25.89 8.06 7.38
CA TYR A 384 27.10 8.46 6.66
C TYR A 384 28.07 9.25 7.55
N LYS A 385 27.58 10.26 8.28
CA LYS A 385 28.45 11.11 9.12
C LYS A 385 29.06 10.39 10.30
N ASN A 386 28.34 9.46 10.92
CA ASN A 386 28.78 8.81 12.17
C ASN A 386 29.42 7.44 11.93
N HIS A 387 29.09 6.76 10.83
CA HIS A 387 29.53 5.39 10.56
C HIS A 387 30.19 5.20 9.19
N GLY A 388 30.22 6.23 8.34
CA GLY A 388 30.96 6.22 7.07
C GLY A 388 30.31 5.43 5.94
N PHE A 389 29.08 4.94 6.12
CA PHE A 389 28.36 4.22 5.07
C PHE A 389 27.55 5.20 4.23
N THR A 390 27.77 5.17 2.91
CA THR A 390 26.99 5.97 1.95
C THR A 390 25.52 5.56 1.97
N GLU A 391 24.66 6.44 1.45
CA GLU A 391 23.22 6.16 1.33
C GLU A 391 22.97 4.86 0.56
N ASP A 392 23.62 4.67 -0.58
CA ASP A 392 23.47 3.45 -1.40
C ASP A 392 23.95 2.19 -0.68
N GLN A 393 25.09 2.26 0.03
CA GLN A 393 25.59 1.13 0.81
C GLN A 393 24.63 0.74 1.95
N PHE A 394 24.09 1.73 2.65
CA PHE A 394 23.15 1.48 3.73
C PHE A 394 21.83 0.95 3.18
N LYS A 395 21.29 1.53 2.10
CA LYS A 395 20.11 1.02 1.40
C LYS A 395 20.30 -0.41 0.92
N ALA A 396 21.45 -0.75 0.34
CA ALA A 396 21.74 -2.12 -0.11
C ALA A 396 21.64 -3.12 1.06
N ALA A 397 22.12 -2.75 2.25
CA ALA A 397 21.96 -3.57 3.45
C ALA A 397 20.50 -3.67 3.91
N LEU A 398 19.72 -2.58 3.85
CA LEU A 398 18.29 -2.59 4.20
C LEU A 398 17.50 -3.61 3.34
N PHE A 399 17.78 -3.65 2.03
CA PHE A 399 17.16 -4.60 1.11
C PHE A 399 17.68 -6.03 1.29
N THR A 400 19.00 -6.20 1.35
CA THR A 400 19.66 -7.53 1.46
C THR A 400 19.17 -8.28 2.70
N HIS A 401 19.06 -7.58 3.83
CA HIS A 401 18.67 -8.16 5.10
C HIS A 401 17.17 -8.06 5.39
N LYS A 402 16.38 -7.51 4.45
CA LYS A 402 14.92 -7.31 4.58
C LYS A 402 14.53 -6.64 5.89
N ILE A 403 15.25 -5.58 6.26
CA ILE A 403 15.20 -4.98 7.61
C ILE A 403 13.80 -4.46 7.97
N TYR A 404 12.99 -4.05 6.99
CA TYR A 404 11.62 -3.61 7.26
C TYR A 404 10.64 -4.76 7.52
N GLU A 405 11.01 -6.01 7.21
CA GLU A 405 10.27 -7.22 7.61
C GLU A 405 10.62 -7.66 9.04
N ASP A 406 11.64 -7.06 9.67
CA ASP A 406 12.01 -7.34 11.06
C ASP A 406 10.94 -6.80 12.03
N PRO A 407 10.38 -7.64 12.92
CA PRO A 407 9.32 -7.22 13.84
C PRO A 407 9.71 -6.08 14.77
N GLU A 408 10.97 -6.04 15.22
CA GLU A 408 11.43 -5.00 16.14
C GLU A 408 11.57 -3.65 15.42
N VAL A 409 12.05 -3.67 14.18
CA VAL A 409 12.13 -2.47 13.34
C VAL A 409 10.72 -2.00 12.97
N ALA A 410 9.82 -2.91 12.57
CA ALA A 410 8.44 -2.57 12.26
C ALA A 410 7.73 -1.91 13.44
N MET A 411 7.84 -2.49 14.65
CA MET A 411 7.27 -1.92 15.87
C MET A 411 7.89 -0.56 16.21
N HIS A 412 9.21 -0.42 16.04
CA HIS A 412 9.89 0.86 16.24
C HIS A 412 9.38 1.95 15.29
N MET A 413 9.30 1.65 14.00
CA MET A 413 8.80 2.58 12.98
C MET A 413 7.35 2.96 13.21
N GLN A 414 6.50 1.99 13.59
CA GLN A 414 5.10 2.24 13.94
C GLN A 414 4.97 3.17 15.14
N THR A 415 5.76 2.95 16.20
CA THR A 415 5.79 3.83 17.38
C THR A 415 6.13 5.26 16.99
N LYS A 416 7.14 5.44 16.14
CA LYS A 416 7.57 6.76 15.66
C LYS A 416 6.54 7.44 14.76
N GLN A 417 5.86 6.70 13.89
CA GLN A 417 4.75 7.22 13.09
C GLN A 417 3.58 7.70 13.98
N MET A 418 3.23 6.94 15.02
CA MET A 418 2.19 7.31 15.97
C MET A 418 2.54 8.60 16.74
N GLU A 419 3.80 8.76 17.17
CA GLU A 419 4.27 10.00 17.80
C GLU A 419 4.09 11.21 16.88
N LEU A 420 4.45 11.09 15.59
CA LEU A 420 4.25 12.16 14.61
C LEU A 420 2.76 12.49 14.39
N LEU A 421 1.90 11.47 14.31
CA LEU A 421 0.46 11.66 14.14
C LEU A 421 -0.14 12.46 15.30
N GLN A 422 0.28 12.18 16.53
CA GLN A 422 -0.15 12.93 17.71
C GLN A 422 0.29 14.41 17.65
N LEU A 423 1.50 14.68 17.16
CA LEU A 423 2.02 16.05 17.01
C LEU A 423 1.36 16.82 15.86
N SER A 424 0.90 16.12 14.81
CA SER A 424 0.23 16.73 13.65
C SER A 424 -1.24 17.13 13.89
N GLY A 425 -1.80 16.86 15.08
CA GLY A 425 -3.16 17.29 15.43
C GLY A 425 -4.28 16.43 14.83
N GLY A 426 -4.02 15.15 14.52
CA GLY A 426 -5.04 14.23 14.00
C GLY A 426 -5.06 14.12 12.47
N PHE A 427 -3.90 14.19 11.83
CA PHE A 427 -3.78 13.87 10.40
C PHE A 427 -4.26 12.44 10.12
N ASN A 428 -5.03 12.26 9.05
CA ASN A 428 -5.78 11.03 8.79
C ASN A 428 -4.82 9.87 8.40
N PRO A 429 -4.72 8.78 9.18
CA PRO A 429 -3.74 7.71 8.95
C PRO A 429 -3.98 6.92 7.65
N MET A 430 -5.17 7.03 7.05
CA MET A 430 -5.47 6.43 5.73
C MET A 430 -4.64 7.02 4.58
N MET A 431 -4.05 8.22 4.72
CA MET A 431 -3.10 8.78 3.74
C MET A 431 -1.66 8.28 3.94
N MET A 432 -1.35 7.74 5.13
CA MET A 432 -0.03 7.21 5.49
C MET A 432 0.06 5.68 5.35
N GLY A 433 -1.08 4.99 5.36
CA GLY A 433 -1.18 3.51 5.30
C GLY A 433 -0.73 2.87 3.98
N MET A 434 -0.32 3.66 2.99
CA MET A 434 0.33 3.19 1.74
C MET A 434 1.78 3.71 1.58
N GLY A 435 2.27 4.53 2.52
CA GLY A 435 3.65 5.05 2.56
C GLY A 435 4.45 4.60 3.78
N GLY A 436 3.90 3.65 4.55
CA GLY A 436 4.40 3.22 5.85
C GLY A 436 5.29 1.97 5.82
N MET A 437 6.02 1.69 4.74
CA MET A 437 7.20 0.83 4.76
C MET A 437 8.14 1.27 3.64
N GLY A 438 9.24 1.91 4.04
CA GLY A 438 10.18 2.52 3.11
C GLY A 438 9.95 4.01 2.97
N GLY A 439 10.46 4.79 3.93
CA GLY A 439 10.82 6.18 3.68
C GLY A 439 11.95 6.32 2.65
N MET A 440 12.20 5.34 1.78
CA MET A 440 13.06 5.56 0.64
C MET A 440 12.29 6.47 -0.31
N GLY A 441 12.96 7.48 -0.87
CA GLY A 441 12.42 8.37 -1.89
C GLY A 441 12.01 7.59 -3.14
N GLY A 442 10.92 6.85 -3.03
CA GLY A 442 10.16 6.41 -4.18
C GLY A 442 9.76 7.66 -4.95
N PRO A 443 9.59 7.53 -6.28
CA PRO A 443 9.06 8.62 -7.08
C PRO A 443 7.83 9.18 -6.35
N PRO A 444 7.67 10.51 -6.28
CA PRO A 444 6.49 11.12 -5.68
C PRO A 444 5.25 10.41 -6.23
N PRO A 445 4.16 10.27 -5.46
CA PRO A 445 2.95 9.66 -5.99
C PRO A 445 2.63 10.34 -7.31
N MET A 446 2.76 9.56 -8.38
CA MET A 446 2.73 10.00 -9.78
C MET A 446 1.29 10.38 -10.15
N GLY A 447 0.83 11.48 -9.56
CA GLY A 447 -0.28 12.28 -9.99
C GLY A 447 0.26 13.71 -10.12
N PRO A 448 0.16 14.36 -11.29
CA PRO A 448 0.67 15.71 -11.44
C PRO A 448 -0.01 16.64 -10.42
N PRO A 449 0.72 17.61 -9.83
CA PRO A 449 0.06 18.74 -9.22
C PRO A 449 -0.79 19.39 -10.32
N MET A 450 -2.09 19.53 -10.06
CA MET A 450 -3.02 20.28 -10.90
C MET A 450 -2.33 21.55 -11.39
N GLY A 451 -2.02 21.59 -12.69
CA GLY A 451 -1.30 22.67 -13.33
C GLY A 451 -2.02 24.00 -13.12
N GLY A 452 -1.52 24.80 -12.18
CA GLY A 452 -1.89 26.20 -12.03
C GLY A 452 -1.34 27.00 -13.20
N TYR A 453 -2.15 27.17 -14.24
CA TYR A 453 -1.94 28.15 -15.30
C TYR A 453 -1.98 29.57 -14.69
N GLY A 454 -0.84 30.03 -14.18
CA GLY A 454 -0.60 31.43 -13.81
C GLY A 454 -0.35 32.26 -15.06
N GLY A 455 -1.43 32.53 -15.80
CA GLY A 455 -1.42 33.47 -16.91
C GLY A 455 -1.15 34.89 -16.42
N ALA A 456 0.06 35.38 -16.64
CA ALA A 456 0.38 36.79 -16.61
C ALA A 456 -0.45 37.51 -17.67
N GLY A 457 -1.37 38.37 -17.23
CA GLY A 457 -2.17 39.25 -18.06
C GLY A 457 -2.28 40.62 -17.37
N PRO A 458 -1.93 41.72 -18.05
CA PRO A 458 -1.68 43.01 -17.42
C PRO A 458 -3.00 43.76 -17.19
N TYR A 459 -3.23 44.25 -15.98
CA TYR A 459 -4.19 45.32 -15.76
C TYR A 459 -3.51 46.46 -15.01
N GLY A 460 -3.10 47.45 -15.81
CA GLY A 460 -2.90 48.80 -15.33
C GLY A 460 -4.23 49.36 -14.82
N GLY A 461 -4.23 49.81 -13.57
CA GLY A 461 -5.28 50.64 -13.02
C GLY A 461 -5.02 52.12 -13.32
N PRO A 462 -6.07 52.94 -13.42
CA PRO A 462 -6.01 54.37 -13.11
C PRO A 462 -6.63 54.61 -11.72
N GLY A 463 -6.14 55.46 -10.82
CA GLY A 463 -5.07 56.46 -10.84
C GLY A 463 -5.30 57.44 -9.66
N LEU A 464 -4.31 58.31 -9.39
CA LEU A 464 -4.30 59.40 -8.38
C LEU A 464 -4.11 58.88 -6.94
N PHE A 465 -3.04 59.17 -6.17
CA PHE A 465 -2.21 60.37 -5.98
C PHE A 465 -0.80 60.01 -5.50
#